data_AF-A0AAJ6NL94-F1
#
_entry.id   AF-A0AAJ6NL94-F1
#
_cell.length_a   1.000
_cell.length_b   1.000
_cell.length_c   1.000
_cell.angle_alpha   90.00
_cell.angle_beta   90.00
_cell.angle_gamma   90.00
#
_symmetry.space_group_name_H-M   'P 1'
#
loop_
_entity.id
_entity.type
_entity.pdbx_description
1 polymer ?
#
loop_
_entity_poly.entity_id
_entity_poly.type
_entity_poly.pdbx_seq_one_letter_code
_entity_poly.pdbx_strand_id
1 'polypeptide(L)'
;MKALRVMLAAGALTAIAGTAFAADEQVVQESVYAFPSYLDPVSVRAEVGTTGYGGAISYKVNPYVSLSLGYNGGDISWSDDLKIDGTKYDMDMDNKTAYLNAEIYPWGTNQNTFVRSLYVAAGVGYLDNSYDLKKRVGGNSLVKVNGERFTTTNTQSAQIDGTMNYDNDIAPYVGLGLNAPVYKNIGLFGEVGAYYTGNPTVNLKTSGDDQIIGSNGNTLESAVDKEQRNIENKSKYEWMPVAKVGVSFKF
;
A
#
# COMPACT_ATOMS: atom_id res chain seq x y z
N MET A 1 -30.39 11.31 -23.07
CA MET A 1 -29.44 10.22 -22.74
C MET A 1 -29.11 10.37 -21.25
N LYS A 2 -29.85 9.75 -20.33
CA LYS A 2 -29.84 8.32 -19.94
C LYS A 2 -28.49 7.86 -19.38
N ALA A 3 -28.46 7.73 -18.05
CA ALA A 3 -28.09 6.51 -17.33
C ALA A 3 -26.70 5.89 -17.61
N LEU A 4 -25.62 6.59 -17.27
CA LEU A 4 -24.28 6.00 -17.25
C LEU A 4 -23.44 6.51 -16.07
N ARG A 5 -23.91 6.30 -14.82
CA ARG A 5 -23.11 6.62 -13.61
C ARG A 5 -23.20 5.61 -12.45
N VAL A 6 -23.80 4.43 -12.62
CA VAL A 6 -23.97 3.48 -11.49
C VAL A 6 -23.52 2.04 -11.79
N MET A 7 -22.93 1.76 -12.96
CA MET A 7 -22.66 0.38 -13.41
C MET A 7 -21.22 -0.12 -13.25
N LEU A 8 -20.43 0.40 -12.30
CA LEU A 8 -19.10 -0.15 -12.01
C LEU A 8 -19.02 -0.97 -10.72
N ALA A 9 -19.99 -0.84 -9.80
CA ALA A 9 -20.03 -1.66 -8.58
C ALA A 9 -20.69 -3.05 -8.78
N ALA A 10 -21.51 -3.23 -9.84
CA ALA A 10 -22.23 -4.48 -10.09
C ALA A 10 -21.46 -5.48 -10.99
N GLY A 11 -20.46 -5.00 -11.75
CA GLY A 11 -19.71 -5.84 -12.71
C GLY A 11 -18.73 -6.81 -12.05
N ALA A 12 -18.11 -6.41 -10.93
CA ALA A 12 -17.18 -7.30 -10.20
C ALA A 12 -17.91 -8.39 -9.39
N LEU A 13 -19.17 -8.16 -9.01
CA LEU A 13 -19.99 -9.13 -8.28
C LEU A 13 -20.61 -10.22 -9.17
N THR A 14 -20.77 -9.97 -10.47
CA THR A 14 -21.33 -10.95 -11.42
C THR A 14 -20.27 -11.87 -12.04
N ALA A 15 -19.01 -11.42 -12.10
CA ALA A 15 -17.92 -12.25 -12.63
C ALA A 15 -17.54 -13.44 -11.73
N ILE A 16 -17.81 -13.37 -10.42
CA ILE A 16 -17.49 -14.44 -9.46
C ILE A 16 -18.61 -15.51 -9.41
N ALA A 17 -19.79 -15.23 -9.95
CA ALA A 17 -20.90 -16.19 -10.00
C ALA A 17 -20.84 -17.17 -11.19
N GLY A 18 -19.88 -17.00 -12.11
CA GLY A 18 -19.90 -17.69 -13.42
C GLY A 18 -19.13 -19.01 -13.52
N THR A 19 -18.29 -19.38 -12.54
CA THR A 19 -17.37 -20.53 -12.72
C THR A 19 -17.34 -21.54 -11.59
N ALA A 20 -18.25 -21.47 -10.62
CA ALA A 20 -18.35 -22.48 -9.58
C ALA A 20 -19.77 -23.06 -9.54
N PHE A 21 -19.88 -24.32 -9.96
CA PHE A 21 -21.02 -25.23 -9.80
C PHE A 21 -22.13 -25.17 -10.86
N ALA A 22 -21.85 -25.79 -12.01
CA ALA A 22 -22.86 -26.55 -12.73
C ALA A 22 -23.11 -27.87 -11.98
N ALA A 23 -24.05 -27.88 -11.02
CA ALA A 23 -24.68 -29.09 -10.50
C ALA A 23 -25.97 -28.72 -9.74
N ASP A 24 -27.10 -29.05 -10.38
CA ASP A 24 -28.45 -29.31 -9.87
C ASP A 24 -29.15 -28.40 -8.83
N GLU A 25 -30.30 -27.89 -9.29
CA GLU A 25 -31.55 -27.51 -8.61
C GLU A 25 -31.59 -27.33 -7.07
N GLN A 26 -31.78 -26.09 -6.63
CA GLN A 26 -33.10 -25.63 -6.15
C GLN A 26 -33.13 -24.10 -5.98
N VAL A 27 -34.07 -23.47 -6.67
CA VAL A 27 -34.36 -22.04 -6.63
C VAL A 27 -34.99 -21.68 -5.28
N VAL A 28 -34.23 -21.05 -4.39
CA VAL A 28 -34.77 -20.28 -3.26
C VAL A 28 -34.53 -18.80 -3.55
N GLN A 29 -35.62 -18.07 -3.77
CA GLN A 29 -35.62 -16.61 -3.89
C GLN A 29 -35.24 -15.99 -2.55
N GLU A 30 -33.94 -15.84 -2.28
CA GLU A 30 -33.47 -14.88 -1.28
C GLU A 30 -33.27 -13.51 -1.96
N SER A 31 -33.86 -12.50 -1.34
CA SER A 31 -33.95 -11.12 -1.82
C SER A 31 -32.62 -10.54 -2.32
N VAL A 32 -32.70 -9.63 -3.30
CA VAL A 32 -31.61 -8.85 -3.94
C VAL A 32 -30.68 -8.08 -2.96
N TYR A 33 -30.95 -8.14 -1.65
CA TYR A 33 -30.17 -7.49 -0.58
C TYR A 33 -29.65 -8.47 0.49
N ALA A 34 -29.95 -9.76 0.38
CA ALA A 34 -29.47 -10.79 1.29
C ALA A 34 -28.48 -11.66 0.50
N PHE A 35 -27.21 -11.55 0.84
CA PHE A 35 -26.20 -12.46 0.31
C PHE A 35 -26.35 -13.84 0.98
N PRO A 36 -26.03 -14.93 0.29
CA PRO A 36 -26.31 -16.27 0.78
C PRO A 36 -25.46 -16.65 2.01
N SER A 37 -26.10 -17.19 3.04
CA SER A 37 -25.49 -17.60 4.32
C SER A 37 -24.51 -18.78 4.25
N TYR A 38 -24.46 -19.51 3.12
CA TYR A 38 -23.50 -20.61 2.92
C TYR A 38 -22.07 -20.13 2.64
N LEU A 39 -21.88 -18.83 2.40
CA LEU A 39 -20.57 -18.24 2.23
C LEU A 39 -19.91 -17.92 3.57
N ASP A 40 -20.57 -18.06 4.72
CA ASP A 40 -19.92 -17.98 6.04
C ASP A 40 -18.93 -19.17 6.14
N PRO A 41 -17.61 -18.95 6.17
CA PRO A 41 -16.91 -17.83 6.82
C PRO A 41 -16.05 -16.94 5.89
N VAL A 42 -16.57 -16.56 4.74
CA VAL A 42 -15.94 -15.70 3.73
C VAL A 42 -16.29 -14.23 3.97
N SER A 43 -15.31 -13.36 3.74
CA SER A 43 -15.48 -11.92 3.69
C SER A 43 -14.69 -11.33 2.54
N VAL A 44 -15.11 -10.17 2.07
CA VAL A 44 -14.38 -9.38 1.06
C VAL A 44 -14.02 -8.04 1.66
N ARG A 45 -12.89 -7.47 1.25
CA ARG A 45 -12.51 -6.11 1.63
C ARG A 45 -12.06 -5.30 0.43
N ALA A 46 -12.37 -4.02 0.49
CA ALA A 46 -11.79 -3.00 -0.39
C ALA A 46 -10.79 -2.19 0.42
N GLU A 47 -9.62 -1.91 -0.15
CA GLU A 47 -8.50 -1.30 0.57
C GLU A 47 -7.72 -0.31 -0.28
N VAL A 48 -7.12 0.66 0.40
CA VAL A 48 -6.23 1.68 -0.17
C VAL A 48 -5.06 1.91 0.77
N GLY A 49 -3.87 2.11 0.23
CA GLY A 49 -2.66 2.24 1.01
C GLY A 49 -1.45 2.67 0.21
N THR A 50 -0.27 2.47 0.79
CA THR A 50 1.03 2.82 0.21
C THR A 50 1.44 1.92 -0.96
N THR A 51 0.72 0.83 -1.20
CA THR A 51 0.92 -0.10 -2.33
C THR A 51 -0.26 -0.03 -3.33
N GLY A 52 -0.94 1.11 -3.39
CA GLY A 52 -2.08 1.33 -4.28
C GLY A 52 -3.44 1.01 -3.64
N TYR A 53 -4.41 0.68 -4.49
CA TYR A 53 -5.77 0.31 -4.07
C TYR A 53 -6.12 -1.09 -4.58
N GLY A 54 -7.12 -1.72 -3.96
CA GLY A 54 -7.61 -3.01 -4.41
C GLY A 54 -8.50 -3.68 -3.38
N GLY A 55 -8.29 -4.97 -3.16
CA GLY A 55 -9.13 -5.73 -2.26
C GLY A 55 -8.62 -7.14 -1.99
N ALA A 56 -9.31 -7.83 -1.10
CA ALA A 56 -9.01 -9.21 -0.76
C ALA A 56 -10.27 -10.02 -0.46
N ILE A 57 -10.15 -11.32 -0.66
CA ILE A 57 -11.09 -12.32 -0.18
C ILE A 57 -10.44 -12.98 1.02
N SER A 58 -11.17 -13.06 2.13
CA SER A 58 -10.71 -13.64 3.38
C SER A 58 -11.61 -14.77 3.82
N TYR A 59 -11.03 -15.90 4.19
CA TYR A 59 -11.72 -17.08 4.73
C TYR A 59 -11.32 -17.28 6.19
N LYS A 60 -12.29 -17.19 7.11
CA LYS A 60 -12.07 -17.34 8.54
C LYS A 60 -12.16 -18.82 8.93
N VAL A 61 -11.00 -19.43 9.14
CA VAL A 61 -10.86 -20.85 9.52
C VAL A 61 -11.46 -21.11 10.90
N ASN A 62 -11.18 -20.22 11.86
CA ASN A 62 -11.70 -20.29 13.23
C ASN A 62 -11.64 -18.88 13.88
N PRO A 63 -12.11 -18.69 15.14
CA PRO A 63 -12.06 -17.38 15.79
C PRO A 63 -10.68 -16.71 15.84
N TYR A 64 -9.59 -17.49 15.79
CA TYR A 64 -8.21 -17.05 15.93
C TYR A 64 -7.43 -16.93 14.62
N VAL A 65 -7.92 -17.53 13.52
CA VAL A 65 -7.17 -17.60 12.25
C VAL A 65 -8.10 -17.31 11.07
N SER A 66 -7.66 -16.39 10.22
CA SER A 66 -8.24 -16.10 8.91
C SER A 66 -7.15 -16.15 7.84
N LEU A 67 -7.50 -16.54 6.63
CA LEU A 67 -6.61 -16.51 5.46
C LEU A 67 -7.13 -15.46 4.49
N SER A 68 -6.26 -14.56 4.02
CA SER A 68 -6.61 -13.45 3.14
C SER A 68 -5.77 -13.49 1.87
N LEU A 69 -6.43 -13.62 0.72
CA LEU A 69 -5.83 -13.52 -0.60
C LEU A 69 -6.28 -12.20 -1.23
N GLY A 70 -5.33 -11.34 -1.60
CA GLY A 70 -5.64 -10.01 -2.12
C GLY A 70 -4.71 -9.52 -3.20
N TYR A 71 -5.13 -8.42 -3.80
CA TYR A 71 -4.40 -7.69 -4.81
C TYR A 71 -4.49 -6.18 -4.52
N ASN A 72 -3.34 -5.51 -4.58
CA ASN A 72 -3.22 -4.06 -4.55
C ASN A 72 -2.48 -3.60 -5.79
N GLY A 73 -3.00 -2.56 -6.43
CA GLY A 73 -2.28 -1.96 -7.52
C GLY A 73 -2.88 -0.66 -8.01
N GLY A 74 -2.49 -0.31 -9.23
CA GLY A 74 -2.95 0.86 -9.93
C GLY A 74 -1.96 2.01 -9.89
N ASP A 75 -2.15 2.93 -10.83
CA ASP A 75 -1.30 4.08 -10.99
C ASP A 75 -1.85 5.24 -10.17
N ILE A 76 -1.05 5.73 -9.20
CA ILE A 76 -1.42 6.89 -8.39
C ILE A 76 -0.35 7.96 -8.55
N SER A 77 -0.74 9.08 -9.14
CA SER A 77 0.09 10.28 -9.22
C SER A 77 -0.38 11.30 -8.19
N TRP A 78 0.53 11.66 -7.28
CA TRP A 78 0.39 12.73 -6.31
C TRP A 78 1.25 13.90 -6.79
N SER A 79 0.68 14.74 -7.65
CA SER A 79 1.34 15.94 -8.19
C SER A 79 0.87 17.24 -7.52
N ASP A 80 0.14 17.13 -6.41
CA ASP A 80 -0.65 18.24 -5.89
C ASP A 80 0.20 19.17 -5.00
N ASP A 81 0.94 20.09 -5.63
CA ASP A 81 1.60 21.29 -5.08
C ASP A 81 2.15 21.19 -3.64
N LEU A 82 2.61 20.00 -3.22
CA LEU A 82 3.00 19.73 -1.85
C LEU A 82 4.30 20.48 -1.57
N LYS A 83 4.14 21.68 -1.01
CA LYS A 83 5.24 22.59 -0.74
C LYS A 83 5.56 22.56 0.74
N ILE A 84 6.72 22.01 1.07
CA ILE A 84 7.26 21.99 2.43
C ILE A 84 8.56 22.78 2.40
N ASP A 85 8.63 23.88 3.17
CA ASP A 85 9.82 24.72 3.30
C ASP A 85 10.44 25.18 1.96
N GLY A 86 9.58 25.55 1.00
CA GLY A 86 10.03 26.00 -0.32
C GLY A 86 10.28 24.89 -1.35
N THR A 87 10.26 23.62 -0.92
CA THR A 87 10.50 22.45 -1.76
C THR A 87 9.17 21.81 -2.19
N LYS A 88 9.00 21.57 -3.49
CA LYS A 88 7.86 20.84 -4.06
C LYS A 88 8.18 19.35 -4.23
N TYR A 89 7.18 18.50 -4.03
CA TYR A 89 7.29 17.05 -4.21
C TYR A 89 6.18 16.56 -5.15
N ASP A 90 6.59 15.79 -6.16
CA ASP A 90 5.66 14.99 -6.98
C ASP A 90 6.02 13.52 -6.77
N MET A 91 5.02 12.67 -6.58
CA MET A 91 5.20 11.24 -6.39
C MET A 91 4.27 10.45 -7.32
N ASP A 92 4.84 9.62 -8.17
CA ASP A 92 4.12 8.70 -9.03
C ASP A 92 4.38 7.26 -8.55
N MET A 93 3.32 6.46 -8.44
CA MET A 93 3.38 5.06 -8.03
C MET A 93 2.71 4.19 -9.09
N ASP A 94 3.36 3.12 -9.55
CA ASP A 94 2.75 2.00 -10.29
C ASP A 94 2.92 0.76 -9.41
N ASN A 95 1.81 0.19 -8.96
CA ASN A 95 1.81 -0.93 -8.04
C ASN A 95 1.13 -2.15 -8.67
N LYS A 96 1.77 -3.32 -8.51
CA LYS A 96 1.21 -4.64 -8.81
C LYS A 96 1.64 -5.60 -7.70
N THR A 97 0.84 -5.68 -6.66
CA THR A 97 1.08 -6.52 -5.49
C THR A 97 -0.03 -7.54 -5.33
N ALA A 98 0.31 -8.83 -5.33
CA ALA A 98 -0.62 -9.91 -4.96
C ALA A 98 -0.12 -10.55 -3.66
N TYR A 99 -1.00 -10.85 -2.70
CA TYR A 99 -0.58 -11.36 -1.40
C TYR A 99 -1.47 -12.46 -0.86
N LEU A 100 -0.88 -13.36 -0.07
CA LEU A 100 -1.55 -14.38 0.71
C LEU A 100 -1.06 -14.31 2.16
N ASN A 101 -1.96 -13.91 3.06
CA ASN A 101 -1.64 -13.70 4.47
C ASN A 101 -2.52 -14.56 5.38
N ALA A 102 -1.91 -15.12 6.43
CA ALA A 102 -2.62 -15.60 7.60
C ALA A 102 -2.76 -14.46 8.61
N GLU A 103 -3.99 -14.17 9.01
CA GLU A 103 -4.34 -13.21 10.04
C GLU A 103 -4.63 -13.96 11.34
N ILE A 104 -3.76 -13.79 12.33
CA ILE A 104 -3.82 -14.44 13.63
C ILE A 104 -4.42 -13.43 14.62
N TYR A 105 -5.58 -13.75 15.19
CA TYR A 105 -6.31 -12.95 16.16
C TYR A 105 -6.08 -13.53 17.57
N PRO A 106 -5.10 -13.06 18.35
CA PRO A 106 -4.75 -13.69 19.63
C PRO A 106 -5.90 -13.72 20.63
N TRP A 107 -6.82 -12.75 20.50
CA TRP A 107 -7.99 -12.58 21.34
C TRP A 107 -9.31 -12.82 20.60
N GLY A 108 -9.31 -13.72 19.61
CA GLY A 108 -10.45 -14.01 18.73
C GLY A 108 -11.79 -14.32 19.41
N THR A 109 -11.77 -14.72 20.68
CA THR A 109 -12.97 -15.04 21.50
C THR A 109 -13.26 -14.01 22.61
N ASN A 110 -12.51 -12.92 22.69
CA ASN A 110 -12.69 -11.90 23.72
C ASN A 110 -14.04 -11.18 23.56
N GLN A 111 -14.66 -10.80 24.69
CA GLN A 111 -15.92 -10.06 24.71
C GLN A 111 -15.75 -8.61 24.25
N ASN A 112 -14.57 -8.02 24.45
CA ASN A 112 -14.25 -6.70 23.95
C ASN A 112 -13.98 -6.76 22.44
N THR A 113 -14.89 -6.18 21.66
CA THR A 113 -14.82 -6.14 20.20
C THR A 113 -13.51 -5.55 19.67
N PHE A 114 -12.98 -4.49 20.31
CA PHE A 114 -11.73 -3.88 19.88
C PHE A 114 -10.56 -4.86 20.02
N VAL A 115 -10.41 -5.47 21.20
CA VAL A 115 -9.33 -6.43 21.48
C VAL A 115 -9.45 -7.67 20.60
N ARG A 116 -10.67 -8.15 20.37
CA ARG A 116 -10.96 -9.28 19.47
C ARG A 116 -10.60 -9.00 18.00
N SER A 117 -10.58 -7.73 17.60
CA SER A 117 -10.37 -7.31 16.23
C SER A 117 -8.89 -7.10 15.88
N LEU A 118 -8.00 -7.14 16.88
CA LEU A 118 -6.56 -7.03 16.68
C LEU A 118 -6.01 -8.34 16.12
N TYR A 119 -5.17 -8.24 15.10
CA TYR A 119 -4.51 -9.38 14.48
C TYR A 119 -3.06 -9.09 14.12
N VAL A 120 -2.30 -10.17 14.00
CA VAL A 120 -0.98 -10.20 13.36
C VAL A 120 -1.17 -10.85 11.99
N ALA A 121 -0.74 -10.17 10.93
CA ALA A 121 -0.67 -10.74 9.61
C ALA A 121 0.73 -11.32 9.38
N ALA A 122 0.79 -12.55 8.85
CA ALA A 122 2.03 -13.17 8.40
C ALA A 122 1.76 -13.91 7.09
N GLY A 123 2.62 -13.73 6.10
CA GLY A 123 2.37 -14.31 4.79
C GLY A 123 3.44 -14.03 3.77
N VAL A 124 3.04 -14.02 2.51
CA VAL A 124 3.92 -13.72 1.37
C VAL A 124 3.19 -12.88 0.34
N GLY A 125 3.94 -12.14 -0.45
CA GLY A 125 3.41 -11.44 -1.62
C GLY A 125 4.33 -11.53 -2.83
N TYR A 126 3.72 -11.43 -4.00
CA TYR A 126 4.36 -11.04 -5.25
C TYR A 126 4.35 -9.51 -5.32
N LEU A 127 5.48 -8.89 -5.66
CA LEU A 127 5.66 -7.45 -5.73
C LEU A 127 6.30 -7.07 -7.06
N ASP A 128 5.65 -6.17 -7.77
CA ASP A 128 6.17 -5.39 -8.88
C ASP A 128 5.67 -3.97 -8.64
N ASN A 129 6.47 -3.20 -7.90
CA ASN A 129 6.11 -1.85 -7.45
C ASN A 129 7.19 -0.85 -7.85
N SER A 130 6.82 0.17 -8.61
CA SER A 130 7.67 1.28 -9.04
C SER A 130 7.23 2.57 -8.38
N TYR A 131 8.19 3.33 -7.88
CA TYR A 131 7.99 4.61 -7.22
C TYR A 131 8.91 5.66 -7.83
N ASP A 132 8.33 6.69 -8.45
CA ASP A 132 9.04 7.86 -8.95
C ASP A 132 8.77 9.05 -8.03
N LEU A 133 9.83 9.68 -7.54
CA LEU A 133 9.78 10.85 -6.69
C LEU A 133 10.58 11.98 -7.33
N LYS A 134 9.92 13.12 -7.56
CA LYS A 134 10.57 14.34 -8.03
C LYS A 134 10.54 15.38 -6.94
N LYS A 135 11.71 15.80 -6.50
CA LYS A 135 11.87 16.81 -5.47
C LYS A 135 12.47 18.07 -6.08
N ARG A 136 11.70 19.16 -6.11
CA ARG A 136 12.14 20.45 -6.68
C ARG A 136 12.40 21.45 -5.56
N VAL A 137 13.67 21.77 -5.37
CA VAL A 137 14.17 22.71 -4.36
C VAL A 137 14.25 24.10 -4.99
N GLY A 138 13.42 25.04 -4.51
CA GLY A 138 13.44 26.43 -4.96
C GLY A 138 14.55 27.26 -4.30
N GLY A 139 14.60 28.55 -4.61
CA GLY A 139 15.52 29.48 -3.93
C GLY A 139 15.18 29.71 -2.46
N ASN A 140 16.18 30.05 -1.64
CA ASN A 140 16.06 30.23 -0.19
C ASN A 140 15.37 29.06 0.53
N SER A 141 15.59 27.85 0.04
CA SER A 141 14.98 26.62 0.56
C SER A 141 16.02 25.80 1.29
N LEU A 142 15.57 25.05 2.30
CA LEU A 142 16.40 24.12 3.03
C LEU A 142 16.04 22.70 2.65
N VAL A 143 17.03 21.93 2.23
CA VAL A 143 16.87 20.53 1.88
C VAL A 143 17.81 19.66 2.70
N LYS A 144 17.31 18.51 3.17
CA LYS A 144 18.11 17.51 3.86
C LYS A 144 18.24 16.26 2.99
N VAL A 145 19.47 15.80 2.76
CA VAL A 145 19.80 14.58 2.00
C VAL A 145 20.89 13.83 2.75
N ASN A 146 20.71 12.51 2.95
CA ASN A 146 21.66 11.67 3.70
C ASN A 146 22.09 12.25 5.06
N GLY A 147 21.17 12.89 5.78
CA GLY A 147 21.47 13.52 7.08
C GLY A 147 22.08 14.93 7.00
N GLU A 148 22.56 15.36 5.83
CA GLU A 148 23.23 16.65 5.60
C GLU A 148 22.24 17.73 5.13
N ARG A 149 22.47 18.98 5.56
CA ARG A 149 21.60 20.13 5.21
C ARG A 149 22.26 20.93 4.10
N PHE A 150 21.47 21.26 3.08
CA PHE A 150 21.83 22.13 1.97
C PHE A 150 20.85 23.29 1.93
N THR A 151 21.36 24.50 1.82
CA THR A 151 20.55 25.72 1.74
C THR A 151 20.81 26.36 0.39
N THR A 152 19.74 26.57 -0.38
CA THR A 152 19.82 27.25 -1.67
C THR A 152 19.80 28.76 -1.46
N THR A 153 20.55 29.50 -2.27
CA THR A 153 20.40 30.97 -2.35
C THR A 153 19.18 31.34 -3.19
N ASN A 154 18.85 32.63 -3.27
CA ASN A 154 17.72 33.13 -4.06
C ASN A 154 17.84 32.87 -5.58
N THR A 155 19.05 32.61 -6.08
CA THR A 155 19.32 32.34 -7.50
C THR A 155 19.51 30.86 -7.79
N GLN A 156 19.57 30.02 -6.75
CA GLN A 156 19.81 28.60 -6.91
C GLN A 156 18.53 27.79 -6.87
N SER A 157 18.48 26.76 -7.69
CA SER A 157 17.42 25.75 -7.69
C SER A 157 18.00 24.39 -8.07
N ALA A 158 17.54 23.34 -7.39
CA ALA A 158 17.97 21.97 -7.65
C ALA A 158 16.75 21.08 -7.78
N GLN A 159 16.87 20.04 -8.59
CA GLN A 159 15.88 18.97 -8.68
C GLN A 159 16.56 17.63 -8.40
N ILE A 160 15.92 16.80 -7.58
CA ILE A 160 16.35 15.44 -7.29
C ILE A 160 15.23 14.52 -7.77
N ASP A 161 15.52 13.73 -8.80
CA ASP A 161 14.65 12.70 -9.33
C ASP A 161 15.11 11.35 -8.80
N GLY A 162 14.20 10.59 -8.19
CA GLY A 162 14.47 9.27 -7.65
C GLY A 162 13.48 8.26 -8.17
N THR A 163 13.96 7.17 -8.74
CA THR A 163 13.17 6.00 -9.10
C THR A 163 13.54 4.86 -8.16
N MET A 164 12.56 4.16 -7.60
CA MET A 164 12.74 3.04 -6.68
C MET A 164 11.80 1.89 -7.05
N ASN A 165 12.36 0.72 -7.35
CA ASN A 165 11.61 -0.45 -7.78
C ASN A 165 11.80 -1.61 -6.79
N TYR A 166 10.69 -2.25 -6.44
CA TYR A 166 10.64 -3.48 -5.66
C TYR A 166 10.06 -4.59 -6.52
N ASP A 167 10.93 -5.53 -6.90
CA ASP A 167 10.60 -6.64 -7.79
C ASP A 167 10.92 -7.96 -7.09
N ASN A 168 9.89 -8.63 -6.57
CA ASN A 168 10.04 -9.88 -5.85
C ASN A 168 8.90 -10.84 -6.21
N ASP A 169 9.26 -12.02 -6.73
CA ASP A 169 8.26 -13.06 -7.00
C ASP A 169 7.57 -13.55 -5.72
N ILE A 170 8.33 -13.65 -4.62
CA ILE A 170 7.87 -14.06 -3.29
C ILE A 170 8.66 -13.28 -2.23
N ALA A 171 8.00 -12.35 -1.54
CA ALA A 171 8.54 -11.66 -0.38
C ALA A 171 7.76 -12.02 0.89
N PRO A 172 8.43 -12.44 1.98
CA PRO A 172 7.79 -12.62 3.28
C PRO A 172 7.17 -11.33 3.79
N TYR A 173 6.00 -11.44 4.43
CA TYR A 173 5.25 -10.32 4.99
C TYR A 173 4.99 -10.51 6.48
N VAL A 174 5.10 -9.41 7.23
CA VAL A 174 4.61 -9.33 8.60
C VAL A 174 3.89 -8.00 8.81
N GLY A 175 2.75 -8.04 9.49
CA GLY A 175 1.97 -6.85 9.78
C GLY A 175 1.15 -6.96 11.06
N LEU A 176 0.68 -5.82 11.53
CA LEU A 176 -0.26 -5.66 12.62
C LEU A 176 -1.47 -4.92 12.10
N GLY A 177 -2.65 -5.41 12.45
CA GLY A 177 -3.87 -4.78 12.01
C GLY A 177 -5.01 -4.85 13.01
N LEU A 178 -6.04 -4.11 12.67
CA LEU A 178 -7.30 -4.02 13.39
C LEU A 178 -8.42 -4.16 12.35
N ASN A 179 -9.37 -5.06 12.56
CA ASN A 179 -10.56 -5.22 11.71
C ASN A 179 -11.84 -5.13 12.55
N ALA A 180 -12.23 -3.89 12.88
CA ALA A 180 -13.31 -3.61 13.83
C ALA A 180 -14.68 -3.59 13.13
N PRO A 181 -15.66 -4.39 13.56
CA PRO A 181 -17.02 -4.32 13.04
C PRO A 181 -17.67 -3.00 13.46
N VAL A 182 -18.25 -2.27 12.48
CA VAL A 182 -18.96 -1.01 12.69
C VAL A 182 -20.47 -1.19 12.52
N TYR A 183 -20.88 -2.11 11.64
CA TYR A 183 -22.27 -2.51 11.45
C TYR A 183 -22.34 -4.03 11.23
N LYS A 184 -23.55 -4.61 11.23
CA LYS A 184 -23.80 -6.07 11.23
C LYS A 184 -22.85 -6.86 10.33
N ASN A 185 -22.68 -6.41 9.09
CA ASN A 185 -21.86 -7.07 8.07
C ASN A 185 -20.69 -6.19 7.59
N ILE A 186 -20.49 -4.99 8.16
CA ILE A 186 -19.50 -4.02 7.71
C ILE A 186 -18.46 -3.77 8.81
N GLY A 187 -17.19 -3.92 8.48
CA GLY A 187 -16.06 -3.55 9.33
C GLY A 187 -15.19 -2.48 8.70
N LEU A 188 -14.47 -1.76 9.55
CA LEU A 188 -13.34 -0.93 9.13
C LEU A 188 -12.07 -1.67 9.51
N PHE A 189 -11.10 -1.64 8.61
CA PHE A 189 -9.80 -2.21 8.89
C PHE A 189 -8.66 -1.24 8.62
N GLY A 190 -7.58 -1.42 9.37
CA GLY A 190 -6.29 -0.81 9.14
C GLY A 190 -5.19 -1.84 9.41
N GLU A 191 -4.15 -1.82 8.60
CA GLU A 191 -3.01 -2.73 8.69
C GLU A 191 -1.73 -1.94 8.40
N VAL A 192 -0.72 -2.13 9.24
CA VAL A 192 0.64 -1.65 9.02
C VAL A 192 1.59 -2.84 9.07
N GLY A 193 2.53 -2.91 8.14
CA GLY A 193 3.43 -4.03 8.04
C GLY A 193 4.63 -3.72 7.15
N ALA A 194 5.37 -4.76 6.82
CA ALA A 194 6.46 -4.66 5.88
C ALA A 194 6.69 -6.00 5.16
N TYR A 195 7.08 -5.90 3.88
CA TYR A 195 7.61 -7.03 3.13
C TYR A 195 9.12 -7.06 3.24
N TYR A 196 9.70 -8.25 3.40
CA TYR A 196 11.14 -8.46 3.25
C TYR A 196 11.47 -8.68 1.78
N THR A 197 11.87 -7.61 1.11
CA THR A 197 12.12 -7.56 -0.35
C THR A 197 13.60 -7.69 -0.70
N GLY A 198 14.49 -7.49 0.27
CA GLY A 198 15.85 -7.07 -0.05
C GLY A 198 15.88 -5.61 -0.50
N ASN A 199 17.06 -5.09 -0.78
CA ASN A 199 17.21 -3.69 -1.18
C ASN A 199 16.53 -3.43 -2.54
N PRO A 200 15.78 -2.33 -2.70
CA PRO A 200 15.19 -1.98 -3.97
C PRO A 200 16.25 -1.58 -5.00
N THR A 201 15.90 -1.72 -6.28
CA THR A 201 16.66 -1.05 -7.34
C THR A 201 16.35 0.43 -7.27
N VAL A 202 17.37 1.28 -7.09
CA VAL A 202 17.19 2.72 -6.97
C VAL A 202 18.09 3.46 -7.95
N ASN A 203 17.56 4.53 -8.53
CA ASN A 203 18.33 5.47 -9.33
C ASN A 203 17.97 6.89 -8.87
N LEU A 204 18.94 7.60 -8.31
CA LEU A 204 18.80 9.00 -7.94
C LEU A 204 19.62 9.88 -8.89
N LYS A 205 19.02 10.96 -9.37
CA LYS A 205 19.66 11.92 -10.25
C LYS A 205 19.42 13.32 -9.73
N THR A 206 20.46 14.15 -9.76
CA THR A 206 20.34 15.57 -9.47
C THR A 206 20.42 16.36 -10.77
N SER A 207 19.67 17.44 -10.87
CA SER A 207 19.74 18.39 -11.98
C SER A 207 19.55 19.83 -11.48
N GLY A 208 19.92 20.82 -12.31
CA GLY A 208 20.00 22.22 -11.89
C GLY A 208 21.31 22.49 -11.14
N ASP A 209 21.24 23.21 -10.02
CA ASP A 209 22.40 23.49 -9.17
C ASP A 209 22.72 22.27 -8.28
N ASP A 210 23.58 21.38 -8.77
CA ASP A 210 23.99 20.14 -8.08
C ASP A 210 25.24 20.29 -7.20
N GLN A 211 26.04 21.35 -7.42
CA GLN A 211 27.24 21.68 -6.65
C GLN A 211 26.97 22.52 -5.39
N ILE A 212 25.73 22.49 -4.87
CA ILE A 212 25.39 23.20 -3.63
C ILE A 212 26.15 22.56 -2.47
N ILE A 213 26.95 23.35 -1.76
CA ILE A 213 27.77 22.87 -0.65
C ILE A 213 26.91 22.77 0.61
N GLY A 214 26.87 21.57 1.18
CA GLY A 214 26.16 21.27 2.41
C GLY A 214 26.93 21.69 3.65
N SER A 215 26.27 21.59 4.80
CA SER A 215 26.85 21.97 6.10
C SER A 215 28.14 21.26 6.46
N ASN A 216 28.42 20.10 5.85
CA ASN A 216 29.62 19.29 6.13
C ASN A 216 30.65 19.40 5.00
N GLY A 217 30.45 20.30 4.03
CA GLY A 217 31.37 20.55 2.93
C GLY A 217 31.20 19.62 1.72
N ASN A 218 30.26 18.67 1.73
CA ASN A 218 29.96 17.85 0.56
C ASN A 218 29.05 18.59 -0.42
N THR A 219 29.09 18.22 -1.69
CA THR A 219 28.11 18.69 -2.68
C THR A 219 26.80 17.93 -2.54
N LEU A 220 25.69 18.54 -3.00
CA LEU A 220 24.38 17.91 -3.05
C LEU A 220 24.42 16.60 -3.87
N GLU A 221 25.08 16.63 -5.02
CA GLU A 221 25.33 15.46 -5.87
C GLU A 221 25.97 14.30 -5.07
N SER A 222 27.08 14.57 -4.36
CA SER A 222 27.76 13.55 -3.57
C SER A 222 26.89 12.98 -2.45
N ALA A 223 26.05 13.81 -1.83
CA ALA A 223 25.10 13.35 -0.80
C ALA A 223 23.98 12.50 -1.40
N VAL A 224 23.49 12.83 -2.60
CA VAL A 224 22.51 12.03 -3.34
C VAL A 224 23.11 10.67 -3.74
N ASP A 225 24.34 10.63 -4.25
CA ASP A 225 25.03 9.37 -4.56
C ASP A 225 25.25 8.49 -3.33
N LYS A 226 25.56 9.11 -2.17
CA LYS A 226 25.68 8.39 -0.91
C LYS A 226 24.31 7.87 -0.43
N GLU A 227 23.23 8.64 -0.63
CA GLU A 227 21.87 8.20 -0.30
C GLU A 227 21.46 7.01 -1.19
N GLN A 228 21.75 7.07 -2.50
CA GLN A 228 21.47 5.95 -3.41
C GLN A 228 22.18 4.68 -2.93
N ARG A 229 23.50 4.74 -2.70
CA ARG A 229 24.27 3.59 -2.18
C ARG A 229 23.75 3.09 -0.84
N ASN A 230 23.29 3.99 0.03
CA ASN A 230 22.68 3.59 1.29
C ASN A 230 21.40 2.79 1.07
N ILE A 231 20.54 3.23 0.15
CA ILE A 231 19.30 2.55 -0.22
C ILE A 231 19.58 1.16 -0.81
N GLU A 232 20.60 1.05 -1.66
CA GLU A 232 20.99 -0.20 -2.33
C GLU A 232 21.64 -1.22 -1.39
N ASN A 233 22.27 -0.80 -0.28
CA ASN A 233 23.16 -1.68 0.49
C ASN A 233 22.85 -1.80 1.99
N LYS A 234 22.04 -0.91 2.58
CA LYS A 234 21.75 -0.98 4.03
C LYS A 234 20.57 -1.89 4.30
N SER A 235 20.71 -2.76 5.29
CA SER A 235 19.67 -3.69 5.74
C SER A 235 18.33 -3.04 6.09
N LYS A 236 18.35 -1.77 6.52
CA LYS A 236 17.10 -1.04 6.83
C LYS A 236 16.17 -0.86 5.62
N TYR A 237 16.71 -0.88 4.39
CA TYR A 237 15.93 -0.76 3.16
C TYR A 237 15.61 -2.13 2.54
N GLU A 238 15.98 -3.23 3.20
CA GLU A 238 15.53 -4.58 2.80
C GLU A 238 14.05 -4.80 3.11
N TRP A 239 13.44 -3.91 3.89
CA TRP A 239 12.05 -3.96 4.29
C TRP A 239 11.26 -2.86 3.59
N MET A 240 10.29 -3.26 2.77
CA MET A 240 9.33 -2.34 2.15
C MET A 240 8.15 -2.13 3.10
N PRO A 241 7.99 -0.93 3.71
CA PRO A 241 6.90 -0.67 4.62
C PRO A 241 5.56 -0.57 3.86
N VAL A 242 4.49 -1.03 4.52
CA VAL A 242 3.13 -1.00 4.00
C VAL A 242 2.20 -0.42 5.05
N ALA A 243 1.32 0.47 4.62
CA ALA A 243 0.20 0.91 5.42
C ALA A 243 -1.05 0.94 4.53
N LYS A 244 -2.13 0.33 5.01
CA LYS A 244 -3.41 0.28 4.30
C LYS A 244 -4.59 0.38 5.23
N VAL A 245 -5.67 0.94 4.71
CA VAL A 245 -6.96 1.07 5.38
C VAL A 245 -8.06 0.67 4.42
N GLY A 246 -9.21 0.29 4.97
CA GLY A 246 -10.34 -0.04 4.11
C GLY A 246 -11.58 -0.51 4.85
N VAL A 247 -12.49 -1.06 4.06
CA VAL A 247 -13.80 -1.53 4.51
C VAL A 247 -13.91 -3.02 4.22
N SER A 248 -14.32 -3.80 5.22
CA SER A 248 -14.59 -5.23 5.10
C SER A 248 -16.09 -5.50 5.11
N PHE A 249 -16.51 -6.48 4.32
CA PHE A 249 -17.88 -6.96 4.22
C PHE A 249 -17.90 -8.46 4.47
N LYS A 250 -18.67 -8.87 5.48
CA LYS A 250 -18.85 -10.28 5.87
C LYS A 250 -20.19 -10.77 5.35
N PHE A 251 -20.22 -11.97 4.79
CA PHE A 251 -21.44 -12.61 4.30
C PHE A 251 -22.13 -13.37 5.44
#